data_AF-A0A4P5UV69-F1
#
_entry.id   AF-A0A4P5UV69-F1
#
_cell.length_a   1.000
_cell.length_b   1.000
_cell.length_c   1.000
_cell.angle_alpha   90.00
_cell.angle_beta   90.00
_cell.angle_gamma   90.00
#
_symmetry.space_group_name_H-M   'P 1'
#
loop_
_entity.id
_entity.type
_entity.pdbx_description
1 polymer ?
#
loop_
_entity_poly.entity_id
_entity_poly.type
_entity_poly.pdbx_seq_one_letter_code
_entity_poly.pdbx_strand_id
1 'polypeptide(L)'
;MQAQSEKYVFRFTLLKIKYDTTITPAIWLYTNLDHTDSTIYRAAVVYINKTQIFDTVFSSVSIKVFTDTNSAPILSFGPILKQNLAFKNSEGSGEFTLTGLTASRNIHVARLYVDSRTDYSHQEQFTISSFPPIPIGTVMPYIMNSSLPLEVSGWFVCDGRSISSLSHLTNDEKTALVNLLFASGNPNYFNLPDMRGYFLRGVDGGSGNDPDHASRGGWGNKLGGVQNDTLKIHNHVGNLSDHHHTGTTTSNGEHNHGGVTGNGGYEASAFERGPGSGNVANNIGTHNHSISTDGAHTHTFTTSGPIGFALAIQNSGGNETRPKNIGVSYIIKAR
;
A
#
# COMPACT_ATOMS: atom_id res chain seq x y z
N MET A 1 -30.69 17.76 2.98
CA MET A 1 -30.00 18.05 1.70
C MET A 1 -31.07 18.32 0.66
N GLN A 2 -31.31 19.58 0.30
CA GLN A 2 -32.07 19.89 -0.92
C GLN A 2 -31.27 19.36 -2.10
N ALA A 3 -31.88 18.54 -2.96
CA ALA A 3 -31.25 18.13 -4.20
C ALA A 3 -30.96 19.40 -5.02
N GLN A 4 -29.67 19.73 -5.22
CA GLN A 4 -29.31 20.80 -6.14
C GLN A 4 -29.74 20.36 -7.53
N SER A 5 -30.46 21.25 -8.23
CA SER A 5 -30.79 21.04 -9.64
C SER A 5 -29.51 21.23 -10.46
N GLU A 6 -29.06 20.16 -11.09
CA GLU A 6 -27.86 20.18 -11.91
C GLU A 6 -28.16 20.70 -13.31
N LYS A 7 -27.11 21.19 -13.99
CA LYS A 7 -27.17 21.69 -15.36
C LYS A 7 -26.32 20.82 -16.28
N TYR A 8 -26.77 20.61 -17.51
CA TYR A 8 -26.00 19.92 -18.55
C TYR A 8 -26.03 20.71 -19.86
N VAL A 9 -24.86 20.99 -20.43
CA VAL A 9 -24.78 21.66 -21.74
C VAL A 9 -24.88 20.60 -22.83
N PHE A 10 -26.06 20.45 -23.41
CA PHE A 10 -26.34 19.54 -24.50
C PHE A 10 -25.91 20.18 -25.83
N ARG A 11 -24.93 19.56 -26.48
CA ARG A 11 -24.39 20.01 -27.77
C ARG A 11 -24.91 19.08 -28.86
N PHE A 12 -25.34 19.65 -29.97
CA PHE A 12 -25.93 18.85 -31.05
C PHE A 12 -25.49 19.35 -32.42
N THR A 13 -25.54 18.45 -33.40
CA THR A 13 -25.39 18.74 -34.83
C THR A 13 -26.61 18.19 -35.56
N LEU A 14 -27.23 19.00 -36.40
CA LEU A 14 -28.38 18.62 -37.19
C LEU A 14 -27.96 18.29 -38.62
N LEU A 15 -28.33 17.10 -39.08
CA LEU A 15 -28.07 16.63 -40.43
C LEU A 15 -29.39 16.31 -41.12
N LYS A 16 -29.46 16.58 -42.43
CA LYS A 16 -30.53 16.10 -43.30
C LYS A 16 -29.95 15.47 -44.55
N ILE A 17 -30.77 14.63 -45.19
CA ILE A 17 -30.43 14.06 -46.49
C ILE A 17 -30.82 15.08 -47.56
N LYS A 18 -29.85 15.45 -48.39
CA LYS A 18 -30.08 16.13 -49.65
C LYS A 18 -30.06 15.10 -50.78
N TYR A 19 -30.98 15.25 -51.71
CA TYR A 19 -31.01 14.52 -52.97
C TYR A 19 -30.57 15.46 -54.08
N ASP A 20 -29.52 15.12 -54.82
CA ASP A 20 -28.97 15.99 -55.85
C ASP A 20 -29.75 15.89 -57.17
N THR A 21 -30.48 14.80 -57.40
CA THR A 21 -31.32 14.64 -58.58
C THR A 21 -32.56 13.82 -58.26
N THR A 22 -33.70 14.33 -58.73
CA THR A 22 -35.01 13.71 -58.61
C THR A 22 -35.50 13.37 -60.02
N ILE A 23 -35.64 12.08 -60.34
CA ILE A 23 -36.18 11.65 -61.64
C ILE A 23 -37.60 11.14 -61.42
N THR A 24 -38.54 11.65 -62.21
CA THR A 24 -39.89 11.10 -62.28
C THR A 24 -40.04 10.36 -63.60
N PRO A 25 -39.75 9.05 -63.66
CA PRO A 25 -39.86 8.33 -64.92
C PRO A 25 -41.31 8.29 -65.40
N ALA A 26 -41.51 8.48 -66.71
CA ALA A 26 -42.77 8.17 -67.35
C ALA A 26 -42.74 6.72 -67.79
N ILE A 27 -43.69 5.91 -67.31
CA ILE A 27 -43.85 4.53 -67.78
C ILE A 27 -44.99 4.55 -68.80
N TRP A 28 -44.69 4.03 -69.99
CA TRP A 28 -45.65 3.85 -71.06
C TRP A 28 -46.07 2.38 -71.08
N LEU A 29 -47.36 2.11 -70.89
CA LEU A 29 -47.93 0.81 -71.22
C LEU A 29 -48.56 0.91 -72.61
N TYR A 30 -48.10 0.03 -73.49
CA TYR A 30 -48.68 -0.17 -74.81
C TYR A 30 -49.53 -1.44 -74.76
N THR A 31 -50.79 -1.34 -75.17
CA THR A 31 -51.73 -2.48 -75.20
C THR A 31 -51.66 -3.25 -76.52
N ASN A 32 -50.91 -2.74 -77.50
CA ASN A 32 -50.70 -3.36 -78.81
C ASN A 32 -49.20 -3.51 -79.15
N LEU A 33 -48.90 -4.49 -80.01
CA LEU A 33 -47.53 -4.81 -80.42
C LEU A 33 -46.90 -3.73 -81.31
N ASP A 34 -47.72 -2.87 -81.91
CA ASP A 34 -47.27 -1.81 -82.83
C ASP A 34 -46.95 -0.49 -82.10
N HIS A 35 -47.14 -0.44 -80.78
CA HIS A 35 -46.90 0.73 -79.90
C HIS A 35 -47.65 2.01 -80.33
N THR A 36 -48.82 1.89 -80.95
CA THR A 36 -49.59 3.03 -81.48
C THR A 36 -50.65 3.55 -80.51
N ASP A 37 -50.97 2.81 -79.44
CA ASP A 37 -51.82 3.27 -78.34
C ASP A 37 -51.03 3.23 -77.03
N SER A 38 -51.07 4.32 -76.27
CA SER A 38 -50.29 4.46 -75.05
C SER A 38 -51.07 5.20 -73.96
N THR A 39 -51.07 4.62 -72.76
CA THR A 39 -51.54 5.29 -71.54
C THR A 39 -50.34 5.63 -70.66
N ILE A 40 -50.22 6.91 -70.28
CA ILE A 40 -49.13 7.39 -69.41
C ILE A 40 -49.48 7.09 -67.95
N TYR A 41 -48.62 6.31 -67.28
CA TYR A 41 -48.65 6.19 -65.83
C TYR A 41 -47.51 7.01 -65.22
N ARG A 42 -47.83 7.80 -64.20
CA ARG A 42 -46.80 8.46 -63.37
C ARG A 42 -46.14 7.41 -62.50
N ALA A 43 -44.86 7.12 -62.75
CA ALA A 43 -44.09 6.24 -61.88
C ALA A 43 -43.68 6.96 -60.58
N ALA A 44 -43.33 6.17 -59.56
CA ALA A 44 -42.79 6.71 -58.32
C ALA A 44 -41.48 7.49 -58.59
N VAL A 45 -41.33 8.61 -57.89
CA VAL A 45 -40.15 9.47 -57.97
C VAL A 45 -38.91 8.70 -57.47
N VAL A 46 -37.86 8.69 -58.27
CA VAL A 46 -36.57 8.06 -57.97
C VAL A 46 -35.56 9.13 -57.55
N TYR A 47 -34.98 8.96 -56.37
CA TYR A 47 -33.95 9.85 -55.82
C TYR A 47 -32.56 9.27 -56.07
N ILE A 48 -31.69 10.03 -56.74
CA ILE A 48 -30.31 9.63 -57.08
C ILE A 48 -29.33 10.52 -56.29
N ASN A 49 -28.24 9.91 -55.82
CA ASN A 49 -27.16 10.52 -55.02
C ASN A 49 -27.66 11.12 -53.68
N LYS A 50 -27.44 10.37 -52.60
CA LYS A 50 -27.78 10.79 -51.23
C LYS A 50 -26.55 11.39 -50.56
N THR A 51 -26.65 12.65 -50.17
CA THR A 51 -25.57 13.35 -49.45
C THR A 51 -26.13 13.89 -48.14
N GLN A 52 -25.44 13.64 -47.03
CA GLN A 52 -25.79 14.28 -45.76
C GLN A 52 -25.26 15.71 -45.74
N ILE A 53 -26.13 16.66 -45.39
CA ILE A 53 -25.79 18.07 -45.24
C ILE A 53 -26.29 18.58 -43.89
N PHE A 54 -25.77 19.72 -43.42
CA PHE A 54 -26.29 20.37 -42.24
C PHE A 54 -27.74 20.81 -42.42
N ASP A 55 -28.61 20.45 -41.48
CA ASP A 55 -29.99 20.90 -41.48
C ASP A 55 -30.12 22.27 -40.83
N THR A 56 -30.02 23.30 -41.68
CA THR A 56 -30.08 24.70 -41.26
C THR A 56 -31.47 25.32 -41.44
N VAL A 57 -32.46 24.58 -41.93
CA VAL A 57 -33.81 25.11 -42.25
C VAL A 57 -34.84 24.46 -41.34
N PHE A 58 -35.13 25.13 -40.23
CA PHE A 58 -36.12 24.71 -39.23
C PHE A 58 -36.63 25.91 -38.44
N SER A 59 -37.80 25.78 -37.83
CA SER A 59 -38.42 26.84 -37.02
C SER A 59 -38.09 26.69 -35.54
N SER A 60 -38.08 25.46 -35.04
CA SER A 60 -37.87 25.16 -33.62
C SER A 60 -37.27 23.78 -33.38
N VAL A 61 -36.80 23.54 -32.16
CA VAL A 61 -36.43 22.21 -31.68
C VAL A 61 -37.12 21.89 -30.36
N SER A 62 -37.37 20.61 -30.11
CA SER A 62 -37.78 20.11 -28.80
C SER A 62 -36.75 19.10 -28.31
N ILE A 63 -36.37 19.17 -27.04
CA ILE A 63 -35.41 18.23 -26.44
C ILE A 63 -36.15 17.44 -25.36
N LYS A 64 -36.07 16.12 -25.42
CA LYS A 64 -36.65 15.22 -24.42
C LYS A 64 -35.55 14.39 -23.78
N VAL A 65 -35.56 14.33 -22.45
CA VAL A 65 -34.59 13.55 -21.68
C VAL A 65 -35.28 12.29 -21.17
N PHE A 66 -34.63 11.15 -21.33
CA PHE A 66 -35.08 9.84 -20.90
C PHE A 66 -34.06 9.25 -19.92
N THR A 67 -34.48 8.27 -19.12
CA THR A 67 -33.55 7.32 -18.51
C THR A 67 -33.41 6.10 -19.41
N ASP A 68 -32.30 5.39 -19.30
CA ASP A 68 -32.05 4.10 -19.99
C ASP A 68 -33.16 3.05 -19.81
N THR A 69 -33.90 3.12 -18.71
CA THR A 69 -34.99 2.19 -18.36
C THR A 69 -36.40 2.67 -18.69
N ASN A 70 -36.59 3.93 -19.11
CA ASN A 70 -37.93 4.51 -19.26
C ASN A 70 -38.24 4.92 -20.71
N SER A 71 -39.41 4.49 -21.20
CA SER A 71 -39.93 4.86 -22.52
C SER A 71 -40.53 6.27 -22.53
N ALA A 72 -40.93 6.80 -21.37
CA ALA A 72 -41.47 8.15 -21.25
C ALA A 72 -40.36 9.17 -20.88
N PRO A 73 -40.42 10.41 -21.41
CA PRO A 73 -39.43 11.42 -21.08
C PRO A 73 -39.62 11.92 -19.63
N ILE A 74 -38.52 12.03 -18.90
CA ILE A 74 -38.48 12.57 -17.53
C ILE A 74 -38.43 14.10 -17.52
N LEU A 75 -37.90 14.71 -18.58
CA LEU A 75 -37.92 16.16 -18.80
C LEU A 75 -38.16 16.43 -20.28
N SER A 76 -38.86 17.52 -20.57
CA SER A 76 -39.11 18.00 -21.93
C SER A 76 -38.87 19.50 -21.99
N PHE A 77 -38.14 19.93 -23.01
CA PHE A 77 -37.81 21.31 -23.28
C PHE A 77 -38.33 21.68 -24.67
N GLY A 78 -39.04 22.80 -24.76
CA GLY A 78 -39.50 23.37 -26.01
C GLY A 78 -41.01 23.28 -26.28
N PRO A 79 -41.45 23.70 -27.48
CA PRO A 79 -40.61 24.05 -28.62
C PRO A 79 -39.73 25.29 -28.37
N ILE A 80 -38.44 25.15 -28.60
CA ILE A 80 -37.44 26.23 -28.51
C ILE A 80 -37.27 26.80 -29.91
N LEU A 81 -37.67 28.05 -30.10
CA LEU A 81 -37.51 28.72 -31.39
C LEU A 81 -36.04 28.81 -31.78
N LYS A 82 -35.74 28.65 -33.08
CA LYS A 82 -34.37 28.69 -33.59
C LYS A 82 -33.59 29.94 -33.17
N GLN A 83 -34.26 31.10 -33.11
CA GLN A 83 -33.67 32.36 -32.68
C GLN A 83 -33.20 32.39 -31.20
N ASN A 84 -33.71 31.46 -30.38
CA ASN A 84 -33.36 31.33 -28.96
C ASN A 84 -32.32 30.21 -28.72
N LEU A 85 -31.84 29.54 -29.76
CA LEU A 85 -30.77 28.56 -29.69
C LEU A 85 -29.44 29.23 -30.01
N ALA A 86 -28.37 28.80 -29.35
CA ALA A 86 -27.00 29.12 -29.75
C ALA A 86 -26.61 28.31 -31.00
N PHE A 87 -27.37 28.45 -32.10
CA PHE A 87 -27.22 27.67 -33.33
C PHE A 87 -26.33 28.39 -34.35
N LYS A 88 -25.32 27.68 -34.86
CA LYS A 88 -24.40 28.17 -35.89
C LYS A 88 -24.73 27.52 -37.22
N ASN A 89 -25.32 28.30 -38.14
CA ASN A 89 -25.67 27.80 -39.47
C ASN A 89 -24.46 27.26 -40.27
N SER A 90 -23.27 27.84 -40.06
CA SER A 90 -22.03 27.41 -40.74
C SER A 90 -21.56 26.01 -40.33
N GLU A 91 -21.92 25.56 -39.13
CA GLU A 91 -21.48 24.29 -38.54
C GLU A 91 -22.63 23.27 -38.42
N GLY A 92 -23.87 23.70 -38.68
CA GLY A 92 -25.07 22.89 -38.42
C GLY A 92 -25.22 22.50 -36.95
N SER A 93 -24.53 23.20 -36.04
CA SER A 93 -24.38 22.84 -34.63
C SER A 93 -25.10 23.83 -33.73
N GLY A 94 -25.50 23.38 -32.55
CA GLY A 94 -26.07 24.24 -31.53
C GLY A 94 -25.87 23.69 -30.13
N GLU A 95 -26.11 24.54 -29.15
CA GLU A 95 -26.05 24.17 -27.73
C GLU A 95 -27.31 24.60 -27.00
N PHE A 96 -27.73 23.80 -26.01
CA PHE A 96 -28.82 24.13 -25.09
C PHE A 96 -28.51 23.62 -23.69
N THR A 97 -28.74 24.44 -22.66
CA THR A 97 -28.52 24.03 -21.27
C THR A 97 -29.77 23.37 -20.71
N LEU A 98 -29.69 22.07 -20.43
CA LEU A 98 -30.71 21.31 -19.73
C LEU A 98 -30.66 21.65 -18.24
N THR A 99 -31.82 21.91 -17.64
CA THR A 99 -31.97 22.28 -16.22
C THR A 99 -33.01 21.38 -15.55
N GLY A 100 -33.06 21.38 -14.21
CA GLY A 100 -34.01 20.55 -13.46
C GLY A 100 -33.65 19.06 -13.41
N LEU A 101 -32.42 18.73 -13.79
CA LEU A 101 -31.91 17.36 -13.71
C LEU A 101 -31.57 17.01 -12.26
N THR A 102 -32.00 15.82 -11.85
CA THR A 102 -31.64 15.26 -10.55
C THR A 102 -30.42 14.39 -10.69
N ALA A 103 -29.40 14.66 -9.90
CA ALA A 103 -28.17 13.91 -9.93
C ALA A 103 -28.42 12.44 -9.51
N SER A 104 -27.93 11.50 -10.32
CA SER A 104 -28.13 10.05 -10.10
C SER A 104 -27.06 9.21 -10.81
N ARG A 105 -27.05 7.90 -10.54
CA ARG A 105 -26.19 6.92 -11.23
C ARG A 105 -26.74 6.48 -12.58
N ASN A 106 -27.95 6.89 -12.93
CA ASN A 106 -28.62 6.42 -14.14
C ASN A 106 -28.06 7.15 -15.37
N ILE A 107 -27.93 6.42 -16.48
CA ILE A 107 -27.61 7.02 -17.77
C ILE A 107 -28.85 7.75 -18.27
N HIS A 108 -28.67 9.00 -18.65
CA HIS A 108 -29.69 9.82 -19.27
C HIS A 108 -29.45 9.85 -20.78
N VAL A 109 -30.53 9.93 -21.54
CA VAL A 109 -30.49 10.07 -22.99
C VAL A 109 -31.25 11.34 -23.37
N ALA A 110 -30.55 12.34 -23.89
CA ALA A 110 -31.19 13.51 -24.48
C ALA A 110 -31.42 13.25 -25.97
N ARG A 111 -32.65 13.44 -26.42
CA ARG A 111 -33.05 13.36 -27.84
C ARG A 111 -33.60 14.70 -28.28
N LEU A 112 -33.10 15.18 -29.41
CA LEU A 112 -33.56 16.41 -30.04
C LEU A 112 -34.43 16.09 -31.25
N TYR A 113 -35.57 16.76 -31.32
CA TYR A 113 -36.55 16.70 -32.40
C TYR A 113 -36.63 18.08 -33.03
N VAL A 114 -36.69 18.15 -34.35
CA VAL A 114 -36.77 19.42 -35.08
C VAL A 114 -38.20 19.61 -35.59
N ASP A 115 -38.76 20.80 -35.35
CA ASP A 115 -40.15 21.15 -35.64
C ASP A 115 -41.13 20.11 -35.07
N SER A 116 -42.09 19.62 -35.87
CA SER A 116 -43.09 18.62 -35.47
C SER A 116 -42.68 17.18 -35.77
N ARG A 117 -41.40 16.92 -36.08
CA ARG A 117 -40.90 15.58 -36.38
C ARG A 117 -41.00 14.65 -35.17
N THR A 118 -41.30 13.37 -35.45
CA THR A 118 -41.38 12.32 -34.43
C THR A 118 -40.09 11.51 -34.33
N ASP A 119 -39.25 11.52 -35.36
CA ASP A 119 -37.89 11.03 -35.37
C ASP A 119 -36.94 12.03 -34.69
N TYR A 120 -36.00 11.51 -33.90
CA TYR A 120 -34.97 12.36 -33.32
C TYR A 120 -33.91 12.68 -34.39
N SER A 121 -33.49 13.94 -34.45
CA SER A 121 -32.44 14.41 -35.36
C SER A 121 -31.04 14.34 -34.72
N HIS A 122 -30.97 14.28 -33.38
CA HIS A 122 -29.72 14.10 -32.64
C HIS A 122 -30.00 13.39 -31.31
N GLN A 123 -29.04 12.60 -30.82
CA GLN A 123 -29.09 12.04 -29.47
C GLN A 123 -27.70 12.01 -28.83
N GLU A 124 -27.68 12.16 -27.51
CA GLU A 124 -26.48 12.07 -26.69
C GLU A 124 -26.81 11.34 -25.38
N GLN A 125 -25.90 10.48 -24.93
CA GLN A 125 -25.96 9.87 -23.60
C GLN A 125 -25.09 10.68 -22.64
N PHE A 126 -25.60 10.93 -21.44
CA PHE A 126 -24.87 11.66 -20.41
C PHE A 126 -25.23 11.17 -19.01
N THR A 127 -24.37 11.48 -18.05
CA THR A 127 -24.61 11.22 -16.62
C THR A 127 -24.61 12.54 -15.87
N ILE A 128 -25.59 12.71 -14.98
CA ILE A 128 -25.61 13.79 -14.00
C ILE A 128 -25.06 13.21 -12.72
N SER A 129 -23.74 13.09 -12.67
CA SER A 129 -23.04 12.46 -11.55
C SER A 129 -23.29 13.24 -10.26
N SER A 130 -24.02 12.63 -9.32
CA SER A 130 -24.16 13.14 -7.94
C SER A 130 -23.03 12.68 -7.03
N PHE A 131 -22.11 11.84 -7.52
CA PHE A 131 -21.00 11.42 -6.70
C PHE A 131 -20.09 12.64 -6.55
N PRO A 132 -19.74 13.05 -5.32
CA PRO A 132 -18.54 13.85 -5.19
C PRO A 132 -17.43 13.06 -5.90
N PRO A 133 -16.72 13.66 -6.87
CA PRO A 133 -15.58 12.99 -7.48
C PRO A 133 -14.70 12.46 -6.35
N ILE A 134 -14.17 11.25 -6.50
CA ILE A 134 -13.20 10.72 -5.54
C ILE A 134 -12.14 11.81 -5.36
N PRO A 135 -11.98 12.36 -4.15
CA PRO A 135 -11.16 13.55 -3.99
C PRO A 135 -9.76 13.31 -4.53
N ILE A 136 -9.22 14.28 -5.26
CA ILE A 136 -7.81 14.28 -5.64
C ILE A 136 -6.99 14.08 -4.37
N GLY A 137 -5.95 13.25 -4.44
CA GLY A 137 -5.14 12.83 -3.31
C GLY A 137 -5.67 11.63 -2.53
N THR A 138 -6.85 11.09 -2.88
CA THR A 138 -7.30 9.81 -2.30
C THR A 138 -6.29 8.72 -2.63
N VAL A 139 -5.77 8.07 -1.58
CA VAL A 139 -4.87 6.93 -1.70
C VAL A 139 -5.64 5.64 -1.39
N MET A 140 -5.46 4.62 -2.22
CA MET A 140 -6.05 3.29 -1.96
C MET A 140 -5.08 2.16 -2.29
N PRO A 141 -5.15 1.02 -1.57
CA PRO A 141 -4.48 -0.19 -1.97
C PRO A 141 -5.18 -0.80 -3.19
N TYR A 142 -4.41 -1.29 -4.15
CA TYR A 142 -4.92 -1.90 -5.37
C TYR A 142 -4.08 -3.11 -5.77
N ILE A 143 -4.75 -4.21 -6.13
CA ILE A 143 -4.11 -5.44 -6.60
C ILE A 143 -4.01 -5.34 -8.11
N MET A 144 -2.82 -5.06 -8.63
CA MET A 144 -2.59 -4.86 -10.05
C MET A 144 -1.23 -5.36 -10.52
N ASN A 145 -1.10 -5.55 -11.83
CA ASN A 145 0.16 -5.84 -12.51
C ASN A 145 0.45 -4.89 -13.72
N SER A 146 -0.43 -3.93 -14.07
CA SER A 146 -0.22 -3.00 -15.21
C SER A 146 -0.82 -1.59 -15.01
N SER A 147 -0.06 -0.51 -15.23
CA SER A 147 -0.46 0.87 -14.91
C SER A 147 -1.26 1.62 -15.99
N LEU A 148 -1.18 1.24 -17.26
CA LEU A 148 -1.74 2.03 -18.38
C LEU A 148 -3.25 2.34 -18.28
N PRO A 149 -4.16 1.36 -18.04
CA PRO A 149 -5.59 1.64 -17.92
C PRO A 149 -5.97 2.55 -16.72
N LEU A 150 -5.16 2.52 -15.66
CA LEU A 150 -5.37 3.32 -14.45
C LEU A 150 -5.05 4.80 -14.68
N GLU A 151 -3.94 5.09 -15.36
CA GLU A 151 -3.49 6.47 -15.60
C GLU A 151 -4.49 7.21 -16.51
N VAL A 152 -5.04 6.52 -17.51
CA VAL A 152 -6.17 7.01 -18.34
C VAL A 152 -7.43 7.22 -17.50
N SER A 153 -7.56 6.60 -16.34
CA SER A 153 -8.68 6.84 -15.41
C SER A 153 -8.34 7.88 -14.32
N GLY A 154 -7.17 8.51 -14.40
CA GLY A 154 -6.70 9.49 -13.43
C GLY A 154 -6.09 8.91 -12.16
N TRP A 155 -5.74 7.63 -12.16
CA TRP A 155 -5.12 6.93 -11.04
C TRP A 155 -3.66 6.65 -11.34
N PHE A 156 -2.77 6.99 -10.40
CA PHE A 156 -1.33 6.82 -10.57
C PHE A 156 -0.76 6.02 -9.43
N VAL A 157 0.22 5.17 -9.71
CA VAL A 157 0.95 4.43 -8.67
C VAL A 157 1.80 5.40 -7.86
N CYS A 158 1.79 5.26 -6.54
CA CYS A 158 2.65 6.00 -5.63
C CYS A 158 4.09 5.45 -5.69
N ASP A 159 4.81 5.78 -6.77
CA ASP A 159 6.12 5.25 -7.13
C ASP A 159 7.27 6.30 -7.10
N GLY A 160 6.99 7.51 -6.63
CA GLY A 160 7.99 8.58 -6.52
C GLY A 160 8.27 9.36 -7.82
N ARG A 161 7.65 9.03 -8.95
CA ARG A 161 7.95 9.71 -10.22
C ARG A 161 7.50 11.17 -10.22
N SER A 162 8.12 11.99 -11.07
CA SER A 162 7.79 13.42 -11.16
C SER A 162 6.39 13.65 -11.72
N ILE A 163 5.62 14.55 -11.11
CA ILE A 163 4.27 14.92 -11.58
C ILE A 163 4.33 15.56 -12.97
N SER A 164 5.42 16.25 -13.29
CA SER A 164 5.64 16.84 -14.61
C SER A 164 5.61 15.80 -15.74
N SER A 165 6.05 14.57 -15.46
CA SER A 165 6.12 13.45 -16.42
C SER A 165 4.79 12.77 -16.70
N LEU A 166 3.72 13.09 -15.96
CA LEU A 166 2.42 12.42 -16.08
C LEU A 166 1.68 12.92 -17.34
N SER A 167 1.79 12.19 -18.45
CA SER A 167 1.24 12.57 -19.76
C SER A 167 -0.29 12.57 -19.82
N HIS A 168 -0.95 11.84 -18.92
CA HIS A 168 -2.41 11.72 -18.86
C HIS A 168 -3.09 12.81 -18.00
N LEU A 169 -2.32 13.77 -17.48
CA LEU A 169 -2.82 14.93 -16.76
C LEU A 169 -2.56 16.22 -17.56
N THR A 170 -3.53 17.12 -17.54
CA THR A 170 -3.41 18.51 -17.95
C THR A 170 -2.50 19.30 -16.98
N ASN A 171 -2.02 20.46 -17.41
CA ASN A 171 -1.18 21.31 -16.55
C ASN A 171 -1.93 21.81 -15.30
N ASP A 172 -3.23 22.04 -15.40
CA ASP A 172 -4.06 22.47 -14.28
C ASP A 172 -4.24 21.33 -13.26
N GLU A 173 -4.49 20.10 -13.72
CA GLU A 173 -4.54 18.90 -12.85
C GLU A 173 -3.20 18.64 -12.15
N LYS A 174 -2.08 18.80 -12.88
CA LYS A 174 -0.73 18.70 -12.29
C LYS A 174 -0.52 19.75 -11.19
N THR A 175 -0.90 21.00 -11.45
CA THR A 175 -0.78 22.10 -10.49
C THR A 175 -1.65 21.86 -9.26
N ALA A 176 -2.88 21.38 -9.45
CA ALA A 176 -3.77 21.02 -8.34
C ALA A 176 -3.18 19.91 -7.46
N LEU A 177 -2.61 18.86 -8.07
CA LEU A 177 -1.97 17.78 -7.34
C LEU A 177 -0.73 18.25 -6.56
N VAL A 178 0.13 19.08 -7.17
CA VAL A 178 1.31 19.65 -6.51
C VAL A 178 0.91 20.50 -5.30
N ASN A 179 -0.09 21.37 -5.46
CA ASN A 179 -0.60 22.21 -4.38
C ASN A 179 -1.18 21.37 -3.23
N LEU A 180 -1.91 20.30 -3.55
CA LEU A 180 -2.44 19.38 -2.56
C LEU A 180 -1.33 18.67 -1.78
N LEU A 181 -0.32 18.15 -2.47
CA LEU A 181 0.79 17.46 -1.82
C LEU A 181 1.61 18.42 -0.94
N PHE A 182 1.81 19.66 -1.39
CA PHE A 182 2.43 20.71 -0.59
C PHE A 182 1.62 20.97 0.70
N ALA A 183 0.30 21.19 0.58
CA ALA A 183 -0.58 21.41 1.72
C ALA A 183 -0.69 20.19 2.65
N SER A 184 -0.42 18.99 2.15
CA SER A 184 -0.35 17.76 2.95
C SER A 184 0.95 17.59 3.74
N GLY A 185 1.94 18.47 3.53
CA GLY A 185 3.24 18.36 4.19
C GLY A 185 4.19 17.33 3.58
N ASN A 186 3.95 16.91 2.34
CA ASN A 186 4.87 16.06 1.61
C ASN A 186 6.18 16.82 1.31
N PRO A 187 7.36 16.34 1.73
CA PRO A 187 8.63 17.01 1.48
C PRO A 187 9.01 17.06 -0.02
N ASN A 188 8.49 16.14 -0.83
CA ASN A 188 8.76 16.03 -2.28
C ASN A 188 7.47 16.27 -3.08
N TYR A 189 6.81 17.40 -2.86
CA TYR A 189 5.48 17.71 -3.41
C TYR A 189 5.43 17.91 -4.95
N PHE A 190 6.57 17.92 -5.65
CA PHE A 190 6.66 17.86 -7.12
C PHE A 190 6.64 16.44 -7.69
N ASN A 191 6.64 15.44 -6.81
CA ASN A 191 6.65 14.02 -7.14
C ASN A 191 5.42 13.36 -6.54
N LEU A 192 4.98 12.26 -7.15
CA LEU A 192 4.05 11.36 -6.48
C LEU A 192 4.71 10.85 -5.19
N PRO A 193 3.95 10.59 -4.11
CA PRO A 193 4.49 9.88 -2.96
C PRO A 193 5.14 8.56 -3.39
N ASP A 194 6.27 8.19 -2.80
CA ASP A 194 6.79 6.83 -2.92
C ASP A 194 6.35 6.03 -1.69
N MET A 195 5.39 5.13 -1.89
CA MET A 195 4.76 4.38 -0.80
C MET A 195 5.13 2.90 -0.81
N ARG A 196 6.08 2.51 -1.66
CA ARG A 196 6.56 1.13 -1.72
C ARG A 196 7.30 0.81 -0.41
N GLY A 197 6.89 -0.28 0.23
CA GLY A 197 7.47 -0.70 1.52
C GLY A 197 6.98 0.07 2.74
N TYR A 198 6.07 1.04 2.59
CA TYR A 198 5.51 1.79 3.73
C TYR A 198 4.17 1.22 4.19
N PHE A 199 3.91 1.32 5.49
CA PHE A 199 2.57 1.20 6.04
C PHE A 199 1.91 2.56 6.18
N LEU A 200 0.59 2.59 5.96
CA LEU A 200 -0.22 3.75 6.28
C LEU A 200 -0.47 3.85 7.79
N ARG A 201 -0.36 5.06 8.32
CA ARG A 201 -0.77 5.40 9.70
C ARG A 201 -1.76 6.55 9.65
N GLY A 202 -2.79 6.49 10.49
CA GLY A 202 -3.67 7.62 10.73
C GLY A 202 -2.91 8.80 11.34
N VAL A 203 -3.28 10.01 10.93
CA VAL A 203 -2.78 11.24 11.57
C VAL A 203 -3.32 11.28 13.00
N ASP A 204 -2.49 11.63 13.98
CA ASP A 204 -2.87 11.58 15.40
C ASP A 204 -4.11 12.43 15.70
N GLY A 205 -4.20 13.60 15.07
CA GLY A 205 -5.33 14.52 15.25
C GLY A 205 -5.51 15.05 16.67
N GLY A 206 -4.51 14.89 17.56
CA GLY A 206 -4.61 15.23 18.98
C GLY A 206 -5.19 14.11 19.84
N SER A 207 -5.38 12.90 19.31
CA SER A 207 -5.93 11.76 20.08
C SER A 207 -4.94 11.18 21.08
N GLY A 208 -3.63 11.38 20.89
CA GLY A 208 -2.58 10.79 21.71
C GLY A 208 -2.33 9.31 21.45
N ASN A 209 -3.02 8.70 20.48
CA ASN A 209 -2.79 7.31 20.06
C ASN A 209 -1.51 7.15 19.25
N ASP A 210 -0.92 8.26 18.80
CA ASP A 210 0.40 8.32 18.21
C ASP A 210 1.30 9.21 19.10
N PRO A 211 1.85 8.67 20.20
CA PRO A 211 2.64 9.44 21.15
C PRO A 211 3.90 10.05 20.51
N ASP A 212 4.43 9.38 19.49
CA ASP A 212 5.59 9.82 18.74
C ASP A 212 5.20 10.72 17.55
N HIS A 213 3.95 11.19 17.51
CA HIS A 213 3.51 12.18 16.53
C HIS A 213 4.19 13.56 16.70
N ALA A 214 5.26 13.75 17.49
CA ALA A 214 6.15 14.93 17.36
C ALA A 214 7.49 14.64 16.62
N SER A 215 7.96 13.39 16.57
CA SER A 215 9.30 13.01 16.07
C SER A 215 9.47 12.82 14.54
N ARG A 216 8.46 13.16 13.73
CA ARG A 216 8.46 12.97 12.25
C ARG A 216 8.29 14.33 11.55
N GLY A 217 8.65 14.41 10.27
CA GLY A 217 8.26 15.54 9.43
C GLY A 217 6.74 15.57 9.16
N GLY A 218 6.29 16.53 8.35
CA GLY A 218 4.88 16.67 7.95
C GLY A 218 4.17 17.86 8.60
N TRP A 219 2.85 17.95 8.38
CA TRP A 219 2.00 19.07 8.77
C TRP A 219 0.85 18.63 9.70
N GLY A 220 0.25 19.55 10.47
CA GLY A 220 -0.73 19.21 11.52
C GLY A 220 -0.14 18.22 12.53
N ASN A 221 -0.93 17.32 13.12
CA ASN A 221 -0.36 16.25 13.97
C ASN A 221 0.10 15.01 13.13
N LYS A 222 0.60 15.37 11.95
CA LYS A 222 1.56 14.76 11.01
C LYS A 222 1.06 14.08 9.75
N LEU A 223 0.16 14.75 9.05
CA LEU A 223 -0.12 14.48 7.64
C LEU A 223 1.17 14.60 6.81
N GLY A 224 1.35 13.71 5.83
CA GLY A 224 2.51 13.69 4.94
C GLY A 224 3.84 13.25 5.59
N GLY A 225 3.86 12.99 6.90
CA GLY A 225 5.04 12.59 7.64
C GLY A 225 5.46 11.14 7.41
N VAL A 226 6.75 10.92 7.22
CA VAL A 226 7.37 9.59 7.11
C VAL A 226 8.09 9.23 8.41
N GLN A 227 8.07 7.95 8.78
CA GLN A 227 8.77 7.40 9.94
C GLN A 227 9.48 6.10 9.57
N ASN A 228 10.67 5.90 10.11
CA ASN A 228 11.35 4.62 10.08
C ASN A 228 10.70 3.63 11.07
N ASP A 229 11.01 2.35 10.92
CA ASP A 229 10.61 1.35 11.90
C ASP A 229 11.31 1.59 13.25
N THR A 230 10.64 1.17 14.33
CA THR A 230 11.14 1.33 15.69
C THR A 230 10.54 0.24 16.56
N LEU A 231 11.34 -0.32 17.45
CA LEU A 231 10.88 -1.25 18.48
C LEU A 231 10.50 -0.48 19.74
N LYS A 232 9.41 -0.90 20.39
CA LYS A 232 9.07 -0.40 21.71
C LYS A 232 10.22 -0.74 22.68
N ILE A 233 10.59 0.22 23.51
CA ILE A 233 11.62 0.03 24.54
C ILE A 233 11.26 -1.17 25.44
N HIS A 234 12.23 -2.08 25.64
CA HIS A 234 12.11 -3.26 26.48
C HIS A 234 13.50 -3.72 26.95
N ASN A 235 13.55 -4.63 27.94
CA ASN A 235 14.80 -5.20 28.45
C ASN A 235 14.74 -6.75 28.45
N HIS A 236 15.91 -7.36 28.64
CA HIS A 236 16.09 -8.80 28.82
C HIS A 236 16.91 -9.03 30.09
N VAL A 237 16.54 -10.03 30.87
CA VAL A 237 17.28 -10.43 32.09
C VAL A 237 17.94 -11.77 31.82
N GLY A 238 19.27 -11.79 31.85
CA GLY A 238 20.05 -13.03 31.79
C GLY A 238 20.28 -13.57 33.20
N ASN A 239 19.89 -14.82 33.45
CA ASN A 239 20.22 -15.51 34.69
C ASN A 239 21.49 -16.32 34.49
N LEU A 240 22.56 -15.97 35.22
CA LEU A 240 23.74 -16.82 35.33
C LEU A 240 23.50 -17.78 36.50
N SER A 241 23.51 -19.08 36.23
CA SER A 241 23.58 -20.06 37.32
C SER A 241 25.01 -20.11 37.84
N ASP A 242 25.16 -19.99 39.16
CA ASP A 242 26.44 -20.22 39.81
C ASP A 242 26.86 -21.68 39.58
N HIS A 243 28.14 -21.89 39.29
CA HIS A 243 28.71 -23.23 39.22
C HIS A 243 30.08 -23.23 39.88
N HIS A 244 30.36 -24.32 40.60
CA HIS A 244 31.61 -24.51 41.31
C HIS A 244 32.40 -25.66 40.71
N HIS A 245 33.72 -25.49 40.61
CA HIS A 245 34.62 -26.60 40.40
C HIS A 245 35.09 -27.12 41.76
N THR A 246 35.14 -28.45 41.88
CA THR A 246 35.73 -29.14 43.04
C THR A 246 36.93 -29.95 42.58
N GLY A 247 37.91 -30.10 43.47
CA GLY A 247 39.10 -30.90 43.19
C GLY A 247 39.70 -31.49 44.47
N THR A 248 40.54 -32.51 44.29
CA THR A 248 41.23 -33.20 45.39
C THR A 248 42.70 -33.35 45.03
N THR A 249 43.56 -33.08 46.01
CA THR A 249 45.01 -33.31 45.88
C THR A 249 45.34 -34.80 46.00
N THR A 250 46.47 -35.22 45.44
CA THR A 250 46.95 -36.61 45.57
C THR A 250 47.43 -36.89 46.99
N SER A 251 47.18 -38.10 47.51
CA SER A 251 47.63 -38.52 48.84
C SER A 251 49.08 -39.02 48.79
N ASN A 252 50.03 -38.09 48.93
CA ASN A 252 51.46 -38.34 48.79
C ASN A 252 52.23 -37.67 49.94
N GLY A 253 53.49 -38.07 50.15
CA GLY A 253 54.38 -37.44 51.13
C GLY A 253 54.38 -38.07 52.51
N GLU A 254 53.83 -39.27 52.67
CA GLU A 254 53.98 -40.05 53.90
C GLU A 254 55.47 -40.34 54.16
N HIS A 255 55.95 -39.92 55.33
CA HIS A 255 57.29 -40.21 55.81
C HIS A 255 57.28 -40.27 57.33
N ASN A 256 58.19 -41.06 57.90
CA ASN A 256 58.44 -41.08 59.34
C ASN A 256 59.82 -40.47 59.63
N HIS A 257 59.96 -39.90 60.81
CA HIS A 257 61.25 -39.52 61.36
C HIS A 257 61.65 -40.57 62.39
N GLY A 258 61.85 -41.81 61.93
CA GLY A 258 62.41 -42.86 62.78
C GLY A 258 63.76 -42.39 63.32
N GLY A 259 63.90 -42.33 64.65
CA GLY A 259 65.14 -41.94 65.32
C GLY A 259 65.55 -43.00 66.33
N VAL A 260 66.84 -43.31 66.40
CA VAL A 260 67.42 -44.12 67.47
C VAL A 260 67.54 -43.22 68.70
N THR A 261 66.71 -43.42 69.72
CA THR A 261 66.96 -42.80 71.02
C THR A 261 68.19 -43.47 71.63
N GLY A 262 69.21 -42.66 71.96
CA GLY A 262 70.54 -43.15 72.34
C GLY A 262 70.55 -44.15 73.49
N ASN A 263 71.65 -44.92 73.54
CA ASN A 263 71.88 -46.01 74.49
C ASN A 263 71.69 -45.55 75.94
N GLY A 264 70.90 -46.30 76.73
CA GLY A 264 70.85 -46.13 78.19
C GLY A 264 72.26 -46.24 78.77
N GLY A 265 72.72 -45.18 79.43
CA GLY A 265 74.11 -45.02 79.85
C GLY A 265 74.58 -46.07 80.86
N TYR A 266 75.89 -46.31 80.87
CA TYR A 266 76.55 -46.94 82.00
C TYR A 266 77.76 -46.12 82.43
N GLU A 267 77.61 -45.47 83.59
CA GLU A 267 78.71 -45.04 84.45
C GLU A 267 79.34 -46.32 85.04
N ALA A 268 80.49 -46.73 84.50
CA ALA A 268 81.28 -47.78 85.12
C ALA A 268 81.99 -47.20 86.36
N SER A 269 81.32 -47.29 87.51
CA SER A 269 82.00 -47.11 88.79
C SER A 269 83.04 -48.23 88.94
N ALA A 270 84.30 -47.85 88.93
CA ALA A 270 85.42 -48.75 89.16
C ALA A 270 85.26 -49.44 90.52
N PHE A 271 84.92 -50.73 90.49
CA PHE A 271 84.99 -51.58 91.68
C PHE A 271 85.94 -52.74 91.38
N GLU A 272 87.19 -52.60 91.80
CA GLU A 272 88.16 -53.69 91.82
C GLU A 272 87.68 -54.80 92.76
N ARG A 273 87.66 -56.05 92.28
CA ARG A 273 87.76 -57.24 93.15
C ARG A 273 88.59 -58.32 92.48
N GLY A 274 89.53 -58.84 93.27
CA GLY A 274 90.47 -59.91 92.93
C GLY A 274 89.82 -61.27 92.65
N PRO A 275 90.66 -62.30 92.40
CA PRO A 275 90.35 -63.41 91.53
C PRO A 275 89.34 -64.38 92.16
N GLY A 276 88.10 -64.36 91.65
CA GLY A 276 87.05 -65.31 91.99
C GLY A 276 85.95 -65.26 90.94
N SER A 277 85.87 -66.31 90.12
CA SER A 277 84.98 -66.44 88.97
C SER A 277 83.49 -66.21 89.31
N GLY A 278 82.83 -65.33 88.55
CA GLY A 278 81.38 -65.19 88.50
C GLY A 278 80.97 -64.62 87.16
N ASN A 279 80.38 -65.44 86.28
CA ASN A 279 79.84 -64.99 85.01
C ASN A 279 78.73 -63.96 85.27
N VAL A 280 78.97 -62.69 84.95
CA VAL A 280 77.93 -61.67 85.01
C VAL A 280 77.10 -61.79 83.74
N ALA A 281 75.80 -62.01 83.90
CA ALA A 281 74.85 -62.13 82.81
C ALA A 281 74.97 -60.96 81.82
N ASN A 282 75.01 -61.27 80.53
CA ASN A 282 74.92 -60.29 79.45
C ASN A 282 73.51 -59.69 79.44
N ASN A 283 73.40 -58.39 79.72
CA ASN A 283 72.11 -57.71 79.62
C ASN A 283 71.74 -57.43 78.16
N ILE A 284 70.94 -58.35 77.63
CA ILE A 284 69.71 -58.20 76.83
C ILE A 284 69.50 -56.86 76.11
N GLY A 285 69.84 -56.89 74.82
CA GLY A 285 68.98 -56.41 73.73
C GLY A 285 68.64 -54.92 73.70
N THR A 286 69.32 -54.19 72.82
CA THR A 286 68.84 -52.92 72.27
C THR A 286 67.41 -53.08 71.73
N HIS A 287 66.51 -52.17 72.07
CA HIS A 287 65.18 -52.10 71.45
C HIS A 287 64.87 -50.68 70.98
N ASN A 288 64.08 -50.57 69.91
CA ASN A 288 63.74 -49.31 69.27
C ASN A 288 62.26 -48.99 69.49
N HIS A 289 61.95 -47.69 69.62
CA HIS A 289 60.59 -47.18 69.51
C HIS A 289 60.39 -46.51 68.16
N SER A 290 59.27 -46.78 67.51
CA SER A 290 58.82 -46.07 66.31
C SER A 290 57.66 -45.14 66.68
N ILE A 291 57.72 -43.90 66.18
CA ILE A 291 56.55 -43.00 66.15
C ILE A 291 55.74 -43.32 64.89
N SER A 292 54.42 -43.49 65.00
CA SER A 292 53.56 -43.75 63.84
C SER A 292 53.38 -42.48 63.03
N THR A 293 53.30 -42.62 61.71
CA THR A 293 52.87 -41.55 60.80
C THR A 293 51.36 -41.37 60.92
N ASP A 294 50.86 -40.14 60.73
CA ASP A 294 49.41 -39.89 60.57
C ASP A 294 48.89 -40.34 59.18
N GLY A 295 49.73 -41.01 58.38
CA GLY A 295 49.43 -41.51 57.05
C GLY A 295 49.41 -40.42 55.96
N ALA A 296 49.44 -40.85 54.71
CA ALA A 296 49.12 -39.95 53.60
C ALA A 296 47.65 -39.48 53.73
N HIS A 297 47.41 -38.19 53.52
CA HIS A 297 46.05 -37.63 53.48
C HIS A 297 45.86 -36.74 52.26
N THR A 298 44.63 -36.27 52.05
CA THR A 298 44.26 -35.40 50.91
C THR A 298 43.60 -34.14 51.40
N HIS A 299 43.78 -33.05 50.65
CA HIS A 299 42.99 -31.83 50.77
C HIS A 299 42.00 -31.70 49.60
N THR A 300 40.79 -31.22 49.91
CA THR A 300 39.78 -30.81 48.94
C THR A 300 39.76 -29.29 48.82
N PHE A 301 39.51 -28.77 47.62
CA PHE A 301 39.24 -27.34 47.42
C PHE A 301 38.01 -27.13 46.55
N THR A 302 37.39 -25.97 46.73
CA THR A 302 36.27 -25.49 45.91
C THR A 302 36.65 -24.10 45.40
N THR A 303 36.47 -23.85 44.11
CA THR A 303 36.62 -22.49 43.58
C THR A 303 35.39 -21.67 43.97
N SER A 304 35.51 -20.80 44.97
CA SER A 304 34.46 -19.84 45.36
C SER A 304 34.77 -18.46 44.78
N GLY A 305 34.12 -18.10 43.68
CA GLY A 305 34.25 -16.77 43.12
C GLY A 305 33.46 -16.59 41.84
N PRO A 306 32.69 -15.50 41.69
CA PRO A 306 32.13 -15.13 40.40
C PRO A 306 33.29 -14.88 39.43
N ILE A 307 33.48 -15.79 38.47
CA ILE A 307 34.28 -15.48 37.29
C ILE A 307 33.49 -14.45 36.47
N GLY A 308 34.06 -13.27 36.25
CA GLY A 308 33.41 -12.18 35.53
C GLY A 308 33.09 -12.59 34.10
N PHE A 309 31.87 -13.07 33.86
CA PHE A 309 31.38 -13.40 32.52
C PHE A 309 30.77 -12.16 31.88
N ALA A 310 31.23 -11.80 30.69
CA ALA A 310 30.51 -10.88 29.82
C ALA A 310 29.40 -11.66 29.11
N LEU A 311 28.14 -11.49 29.54
CA LEU A 311 27.00 -12.03 28.83
C LEU A 311 26.75 -11.22 27.55
N ALA A 312 27.01 -11.82 26.39
CA ALA A 312 26.72 -11.22 25.09
C ALA A 312 25.35 -11.67 24.59
N ILE A 313 24.36 -10.77 24.62
CA ILE A 313 23.07 -10.99 23.95
C ILE A 313 23.29 -10.75 22.45
N GLN A 314 23.08 -11.79 21.64
CA GLN A 314 23.23 -11.70 20.19
C GLN A 314 22.03 -10.99 19.55
N ASN A 315 22.27 -10.34 18.42
CA ASN A 315 21.20 -9.78 17.60
C ASN A 315 20.26 -10.90 17.12
N SER A 316 18.96 -10.67 17.20
CA SER A 316 17.93 -11.59 16.72
C SER A 316 16.87 -10.82 15.94
N GLY A 317 16.51 -11.32 14.76
CA GLY A 317 15.52 -10.69 13.88
C GLY A 317 15.96 -10.64 12.41
N GLY A 318 15.15 -9.98 11.58
CA GLY A 318 15.47 -9.67 10.19
C GLY A 318 15.83 -8.20 9.99
N ASN A 319 15.99 -7.78 8.73
CA ASN A 319 16.32 -6.39 8.37
C ASN A 319 15.23 -5.36 8.66
N GLU A 320 13.99 -5.78 8.99
CA GLU A 320 12.85 -4.90 9.20
C GLU A 320 11.88 -5.52 10.21
N THR A 321 11.28 -4.68 11.07
CA THR A 321 10.17 -5.08 11.95
C THR A 321 8.81 -4.88 11.26
N ARG A 322 8.04 -5.96 11.05
CA ARG A 322 6.72 -5.88 10.39
C ARG A 322 5.72 -6.94 10.87
N PRO A 323 4.41 -6.66 10.86
CA PRO A 323 3.38 -7.68 11.01
C PRO A 323 3.25 -8.53 9.73
N LYS A 324 2.46 -9.62 9.82
CA LYS A 324 2.01 -10.35 8.62
C LYS A 324 1.27 -9.37 7.69
N ASN A 325 1.65 -9.33 6.43
CA ASN A 325 1.10 -8.39 5.45
C ASN A 325 0.97 -9.05 4.06
N ILE A 326 0.17 -8.43 3.19
CA ILE A 326 0.02 -8.78 1.77
C ILE A 326 0.49 -7.57 0.95
N GLY A 327 1.32 -7.82 -0.07
CA GLY A 327 1.82 -6.80 -0.97
C GLY A 327 0.73 -6.28 -1.90
N VAL A 328 0.54 -4.96 -1.92
CA VAL A 328 -0.38 -4.22 -2.81
C VAL A 328 0.31 -2.98 -3.33
N SER A 329 -0.15 -2.45 -4.46
CA SER A 329 0.27 -1.13 -4.91
C SER A 329 -0.61 -0.07 -4.25
N TYR A 330 0.00 0.99 -3.73
CA TYR A 330 -0.75 2.21 -3.40
C TYR A 330 -0.93 3.05 -4.67
N ILE A 331 -2.17 3.45 -4.94
CA ILE A 331 -2.51 4.36 -6.03
C ILE A 331 -3.16 5.63 -5.49
N ILE A 332 -2.94 6.76 -6.17
CA ILE A 332 -3.47 8.08 -5.83
C ILE A 332 -4.37 8.62 -6.96
N LYS A 333 -5.50 9.22 -6.60
CA LYS A 333 -6.39 9.91 -7.54
C LYS A 333 -5.83 11.30 -7.87
N ALA A 334 -5.69 11.62 -9.15
CA ALA A 334 -5.08 12.87 -9.62
C ALA A 334 -5.99 13.76 -10.49
N ARG A 335 -7.20 13.30 -10.81
CA ARG A 335 -8.28 14.03 -11.51
C ARG A 335 -9.62 13.39 -11.21
#